data_AF-A0A6I6UVY7-F1
#
_entry.id   AF-A0A6I6UVY7-F1
#
_cell.length_a   1.000
_cell.length_b   1.000
_cell.length_c   1.000
_cell.angle_alpha   90.00
_cell.angle_beta   90.00
_cell.angle_gamma   90.00
#
_symmetry.space_group_name_H-M   'P 1'
#
loop_
_entity.id
_entity.type
_entity.pdbx_description
1 polymer ?
#
loop_
_entity_poly.entity_id
_entity_poly.type
_entity_poly.pdbx_seq_one_letter_code
_entity_poly.pdbx_strand_id
1 'polypeptide(L)'
;MALLHIWAILYVVAPFQFEKSYYLFFGIYGIVNTYVYFLVIQKYLYVYAGLNGKVPFILGLLLLLGLLVFFQLFNHKLLYSGAYARLQRNDHKFKLSPILTASSIGYVIANILLSTFMTESLFVIIIITGVSILSILTAFFSISIHRYYFILKHEETVKRVYPQFGLPKRKRGIKR
;
A
#
# COMPACT_ATOMS: atom_id res chain seq x y z
N MET A 1 -4.97 -6.03 15.53
CA MET A 1 -4.22 -4.76 15.35
C MET A 1 -3.07 -4.58 16.33
N ALA A 2 -3.24 -4.81 17.64
CA ALA A 2 -2.17 -4.66 18.63
C ALA A 2 -0.87 -5.43 18.28
N LEU A 3 -0.99 -6.68 17.80
CA LEU A 3 0.17 -7.49 17.40
C LEU A 3 0.99 -6.87 16.26
N LEU A 4 0.35 -6.24 15.27
CA LEU A 4 1.07 -5.54 14.19
C LEU A 4 1.80 -4.31 14.71
N HIS A 5 1.22 -3.60 15.67
CA HIS A 5 1.88 -2.43 16.27
C HIS A 5 3.08 -2.85 17.13
N ILE A 6 2.96 -3.94 17.87
CA ILE A 6 4.09 -4.54 18.61
C ILE A 6 5.18 -4.96 17.62
N TRP A 7 4.82 -5.59 16.51
CA TRP A 7 5.78 -5.96 15.47
C TRP A 7 6.44 -4.73 14.83
N ALA A 8 5.69 -3.64 14.65
CA ALA A 8 6.21 -2.38 14.12
C ALA A 8 7.34 -1.78 14.97
N ILE A 9 7.32 -1.97 16.30
CA ILE A 9 8.34 -1.44 17.22
C ILE A 9 9.74 -1.93 16.85
N LEU A 10 9.88 -3.17 16.37
CA LEU A 10 11.19 -3.72 15.95
C LEU A 10 11.84 -2.86 14.86
N TYR A 11 11.03 -2.32 13.95
CA TYR A 11 11.52 -1.50 12.83
C TYR A 11 11.77 -0.04 13.21
N VAL A 12 11.19 0.44 14.32
CA VAL A 12 11.54 1.74 14.89
C VAL A 12 12.89 1.67 15.61
N VAL A 13 13.10 0.60 16.39
CA VAL A 13 14.32 0.42 17.20
C VAL A 13 15.53 0.04 16.33
N ALA A 14 15.34 -0.87 15.38
CA ALA A 14 16.45 -1.42 14.58
C ALA A 14 16.06 -1.65 13.11
N PRO A 15 15.68 -0.60 12.36
CA PRO A 15 15.17 -0.72 10.99
C PRO A 15 16.13 -1.49 10.07
N PHE A 16 17.42 -1.22 10.20
CA PHE A 16 18.47 -1.75 9.34
C PHE A 16 18.85 -3.21 9.60
N GLN A 17 18.71 -3.65 10.85
CA GLN A 17 18.98 -5.06 11.21
C GLN A 17 17.87 -5.97 10.71
N PHE A 18 16.63 -5.47 10.71
CA PHE A 18 15.44 -6.22 10.36
C PHE A 18 14.95 -5.97 8.93
N GLU A 19 15.79 -5.46 8.02
CA GLU A 19 15.41 -5.13 6.63
C GLU A 19 14.73 -6.29 5.89
N LYS A 20 15.21 -7.53 6.07
CA LYS A 20 14.55 -8.71 5.49
C LYS A 20 13.14 -8.88 6.06
N SER A 21 13.02 -8.92 7.39
CA SER A 21 11.75 -9.09 8.10
C SER A 21 10.77 -7.95 7.80
N TYR A 22 11.26 -6.73 7.55
CA TYR A 22 10.45 -5.56 7.24
C TYR A 22 9.59 -5.76 5.99
N TYR A 23 10.10 -6.41 4.94
CA TYR A 23 9.30 -6.70 3.74
C TYR A 23 8.12 -7.64 4.04
N LEU A 24 8.31 -8.62 4.93
CA LEU A 24 7.24 -9.50 5.37
C LEU A 24 6.20 -8.74 6.20
N PHE A 25 6.65 -7.96 7.19
CA PHE A 25 5.78 -7.12 8.00
C PHE A 25 4.95 -6.18 7.13
N PHE A 26 5.58 -5.45 6.22
CA PHE A 26 4.92 -4.47 5.37
C PHE A 26 3.90 -5.13 4.42
N GLY A 27 4.22 -6.33 3.94
CA GLY A 27 3.30 -7.16 3.16
C GLY A 27 2.06 -7.61 3.95
N ILE A 28 2.25 -8.15 5.15
CA ILE A 28 1.15 -8.58 6.03
C ILE A 28 0.32 -7.39 6.50
N TYR A 29 0.99 -6.29 6.87
CA TYR A 29 0.36 -5.02 7.22
C TYR A 29 -0.54 -4.52 6.08
N GLY A 30 -0.07 -4.64 4.83
CA GLY A 30 -0.86 -4.32 3.64
C GLY A 30 -2.15 -5.12 3.55
N ILE A 31 -2.06 -6.45 3.65
CA ILE A 31 -3.24 -7.35 3.58
C ILE A 31 -4.23 -7.03 4.71
N VAL A 32 -3.74 -6.94 5.95
CA VAL A 32 -4.60 -6.73 7.12
C VAL A 32 -5.30 -5.37 7.06
N ASN A 33 -4.62 -4.30 6.67
CA ASN A 33 -5.28 -2.98 6.56
C ASN A 33 -6.25 -2.93 5.38
N THR A 34 -5.93 -3.57 4.25
CA THR A 34 -6.88 -3.68 3.13
C THR A 34 -8.18 -4.36 3.57
N TYR A 35 -8.07 -5.43 4.37
CA TYR A 35 -9.22 -6.10 4.97
C TYR A 35 -9.98 -5.19 5.95
N VAL A 36 -9.29 -4.44 6.80
CA VAL A 36 -9.96 -3.49 7.71
C VAL A 36 -10.67 -2.37 6.96
N TYR A 37 -10.08 -1.82 5.91
CA TYR A 37 -10.74 -0.83 5.06
C TYR A 37 -11.95 -1.41 4.34
N PHE A 38 -11.89 -2.67 3.89
CA PHE A 38 -13.07 -3.39 3.42
C PHE A 38 -14.17 -3.44 4.49
N LEU A 39 -13.86 -3.81 5.74
CA LEU A 39 -14.85 -3.83 6.82
C LEU A 39 -15.44 -2.44 7.11
N VAL A 40 -14.63 -1.38 7.03
CA VAL A 40 -15.10 0.00 7.16
C VAL A 40 -16.08 0.33 6.04
N ILE A 41 -15.74 0.03 4.78
CA ILE A 41 -16.63 0.24 3.63
C ILE A 41 -17.95 -0.52 3.83
N GLN A 42 -17.90 -1.79 4.24
CA GLN A 42 -19.09 -2.57 4.52
C GLN A 42 -19.95 -1.92 5.62
N LYS A 43 -19.33 -1.50 6.74
CA LYS A 43 -20.05 -0.78 7.80
C LYS A 43 -20.75 0.46 7.26
N TYR A 44 -20.09 1.25 6.42
CA TYR A 44 -20.71 2.46 5.86
C TYR A 44 -21.87 2.14 4.90
N LEU A 45 -21.73 1.10 4.09
CA LEU A 45 -22.76 0.62 3.18
C LEU A 45 -24.01 0.10 3.90
N TYR A 46 -23.84 -0.66 4.98
CA TYR A 46 -24.97 -1.25 5.71
C TYR A 46 -25.63 -0.25 6.68
N VAL A 47 -24.84 0.54 7.40
CA VAL A 47 -25.37 1.41 8.47
C VAL A 47 -25.86 2.75 7.91
N TYR A 48 -25.11 3.37 7.00
CA TYR A 48 -25.41 4.74 6.55
C TYR A 48 -26.01 4.80 5.14
N ALA A 49 -25.71 3.85 4.27
CA ALA A 49 -26.37 3.76 2.95
C ALA A 49 -27.63 2.88 2.96
N GLY A 50 -27.98 2.26 4.10
CA GLY A 50 -29.20 1.48 4.27
C GLY A 50 -29.29 0.22 3.41
N LEU A 51 -28.16 -0.27 2.88
CA LEU A 51 -28.15 -1.50 2.11
C LEU A 51 -28.47 -2.69 3.02
N ASN A 52 -29.30 -3.60 2.52
CA ASN A 52 -29.72 -4.79 3.25
C ASN A 52 -29.38 -6.07 2.47
N GLY A 53 -29.29 -7.19 3.17
CA GLY A 53 -29.01 -8.50 2.59
C GLY A 53 -27.52 -8.81 2.40
N LYS A 54 -27.22 -10.01 1.88
CA LYS A 54 -25.83 -10.54 1.81
C LYS A 54 -25.06 -10.13 0.55
N VAL A 55 -25.75 -9.62 -0.46
CA VAL A 55 -25.17 -9.32 -1.79
C VAL A 55 -24.05 -8.27 -1.73
N PRO A 56 -24.20 -7.11 -1.06
CA PRO A 56 -23.12 -6.11 -0.98
C PRO A 56 -21.85 -6.64 -0.34
N PHE A 57 -22.00 -7.48 0.68
CA PHE A 57 -20.87 -8.14 1.34
C PHE A 57 -20.15 -9.14 0.42
N ILE A 58 -20.90 -9.99 -0.29
CA ILE A 58 -20.30 -10.97 -1.23
C ILE A 58 -19.55 -10.25 -2.35
N LEU A 59 -20.16 -9.23 -2.96
CA LEU A 59 -19.52 -8.43 -4.00
C LEU A 59 -18.27 -7.72 -3.47
N GLY A 60 -18.35 -7.10 -2.29
CA GLY A 60 -17.20 -6.46 -1.67
C GLY A 60 -16.07 -7.44 -1.34
N LEU A 61 -16.40 -8.66 -0.92
CA LEU A 61 -15.42 -9.72 -0.66
C LEU A 61 -14.72 -10.17 -1.95
N LEU A 62 -15.49 -10.36 -3.04
CA LEU A 62 -14.93 -10.66 -4.36
C LEU A 62 -14.01 -9.53 -4.85
N LEU A 63 -14.38 -8.27 -4.64
CA LEU A 63 -13.55 -7.11 -4.98
C LEU A 63 -12.27 -7.07 -4.13
N LEU A 64 -12.35 -7.35 -2.83
CA LEU A 64 -11.18 -7.42 -1.96
C LEU A 64 -10.19 -8.51 -2.43
N LEU A 65 -10.70 -9.72 -2.68
CA LEU A 65 -9.87 -10.83 -3.17
C LEU A 65 -9.30 -10.53 -4.54
N GLY A 66 -10.12 -9.99 -5.45
CA GLY A 66 -9.70 -9.55 -6.77
C GLY A 66 -8.60 -8.49 -6.71
N LEU A 67 -8.73 -7.50 -5.83
CA LEU A 67 -7.72 -6.44 -5.63
C LEU A 67 -6.38 -7.01 -5.15
N LEU A 68 -6.40 -7.90 -4.16
CA LEU A 68 -5.19 -8.55 -3.66
C LEU A 68 -4.52 -9.41 -4.75
N VAL A 69 -5.30 -10.25 -5.44
CA VAL A 69 -4.79 -11.09 -6.54
C VAL A 69 -4.25 -10.24 -7.69
N PHE A 70 -4.96 -9.18 -8.06
CA PHE A 70 -4.55 -8.25 -9.12
C PHE A 70 -3.16 -7.69 -8.85
N PHE A 71 -2.89 -7.21 -7.63
CA PHE A 71 -1.57 -6.67 -7.31
C PHE A 71 -0.46 -7.71 -7.36
N GLN A 72 -0.74 -8.98 -7.01
CA GLN A 72 0.26 -10.04 -7.14
C GLN A 72 0.54 -10.39 -8.61
N LEU A 73 -0.49 -10.51 -9.44
CA LEU A 73 -0.34 -10.75 -10.88
C LEU A 73 0.35 -9.57 -11.58
N PHE A 74 -0.03 -8.34 -11.23
CA PHE A 74 0.57 -7.13 -11.76
C PHE A 74 2.06 -7.05 -11.42
N ASN A 75 2.44 -7.31 -10.16
CA ASN A 75 3.83 -7.35 -9.74
C ASN A 75 4.63 -8.42 -10.49
N HIS A 76 4.07 -9.62 -10.65
CA HIS A 76 4.71 -10.69 -11.41
C HIS A 76 4.96 -10.24 -12.86
N LYS A 77 3.94 -9.72 -13.55
CA LYS A 77 4.07 -9.21 -14.92
C LYS A 77 5.09 -8.08 -15.04
N LEU A 78 5.13 -7.15 -14.09
CA LEU A 78 6.07 -6.02 -14.09
C LEU A 78 7.52 -6.47 -13.84
N LEU A 79 7.72 -7.51 -13.02
CA LEU A 79 9.02 -8.12 -12.76
C LEU A 79 9.59 -8.79 -14.01
N TYR A 80 8.80 -9.63 -14.69
CA TYR A 80 9.27 -10.41 -15.84
C TYR A 80 9.26 -9.65 -17.18
N SER A 81 8.54 -8.53 -17.29
CA SER A 81 8.56 -7.67 -18.49
C SER A 81 9.81 -6.79 -18.61
N GLY A 82 10.71 -6.83 -17.63
CA GLY A 82 11.89 -5.94 -17.58
C GLY A 82 11.53 -4.47 -17.37
N ALA A 83 10.27 -4.16 -17.05
CA ALA A 83 9.79 -2.80 -16.85
C ALA A 83 10.51 -2.10 -15.69
N TYR A 84 10.82 -2.82 -14.60
CA TYR A 84 11.64 -2.28 -13.51
C TYR A 84 13.06 -1.93 -13.97
N ALA A 85 13.69 -2.77 -14.80
CA ALA A 85 15.02 -2.50 -15.33
C ALA A 85 15.00 -1.31 -16.31
N ARG A 86 13.92 -1.14 -17.09
CA ARG A 86 13.71 0.02 -17.95
C ARG A 86 13.44 1.30 -17.16
N LEU A 87 12.64 1.23 -16.10
CA LEU A 87 12.39 2.35 -15.17
C LEU A 87 13.66 2.78 -14.44
N GLN A 88 14.53 1.84 -14.07
CA GLN A 88 15.79 2.12 -13.40
C GLN A 88 16.90 2.61 -14.35
N ARG A 89 16.84 2.25 -15.64
CA ARG A 89 17.73 2.77 -16.70
C ARG A 89 17.27 4.09 -17.30
N ASN A 90 15.97 4.38 -17.28
CA ASN A 90 15.46 5.68 -17.68
C ASN A 90 15.79 6.69 -16.58
N ASP A 91 16.99 7.26 -16.70
CA ASP A 91 17.47 8.50 -16.11
C ASP A 91 16.67 9.71 -16.63
N HIS A 92 15.34 9.54 -16.73
CA HIS A 92 14.43 10.60 -17.09
C HIS A 92 14.28 11.48 -15.86
N LYS A 93 14.95 12.64 -15.96
CA LYS A 93 14.45 13.90 -15.45
C LYS A 93 12.93 13.93 -15.63
N PHE A 94 12.18 13.47 -14.63
CA PHE A 94 10.80 13.85 -14.47
C PHE A 94 10.86 15.35 -14.27
N LYS A 95 10.76 16.11 -15.38
CA LYS A 95 10.50 17.53 -15.33
C LYS A 95 9.24 17.66 -14.47
N LEU A 96 9.43 18.15 -13.26
CA LEU A 96 8.37 18.66 -12.39
C LEU A 96 7.38 19.40 -13.31
N SER A 97 6.11 19.00 -13.35
CA SER A 97 5.31 19.23 -12.16
C SER A 97 4.12 18.26 -11.94
N PRO A 98 4.35 16.98 -11.60
CA PRO A 98 3.27 16.08 -11.19
C PRO A 98 2.62 16.52 -9.87
N ILE A 99 3.42 17.10 -8.97
CA ILE A 99 3.00 17.50 -7.62
C ILE A 99 2.17 18.79 -7.64
N LEU A 100 2.50 19.78 -8.50
CA LEU A 100 1.69 21.00 -8.63
C LEU A 100 0.38 20.74 -9.40
N THR A 101 0.37 19.78 -10.33
CA THR A 101 -0.86 19.40 -11.05
C THR A 101 -1.81 18.59 -10.16
N ALA A 102 -1.30 17.69 -9.31
CA ALA A 102 -2.12 16.91 -8.37
C ALA A 102 -2.68 17.77 -7.21
N SER A 103 -1.92 18.76 -6.74
CA SER A 103 -2.35 19.66 -5.65
C SER A 103 -3.38 20.70 -6.09
N SER A 104 -3.33 21.15 -7.36
CA SER A 104 -4.32 22.08 -7.91
C SER A 104 -5.70 21.44 -8.11
N ILE A 105 -5.73 20.17 -8.53
CA ILE A 105 -6.97 19.44 -8.80
C ILE A 105 -7.69 19.06 -7.49
N GLY A 106 -6.96 18.62 -6.47
CA GLY A 106 -7.54 18.28 -5.16
C GLY A 106 -8.14 19.50 -4.42
N TYR A 107 -7.54 20.68 -4.60
CA TYR A 107 -8.00 21.93 -3.97
C TYR A 107 -9.31 22.47 -4.58
N VAL A 108 -9.49 22.32 -5.89
CA VAL A 108 -10.74 22.68 -6.59
C VAL A 108 -11.87 21.70 -6.24
N ILE A 109 -11.56 20.41 -6.15
CA ILE A 109 -12.52 19.35 -5.77
C ILE A 109 -12.99 19.56 -4.31
N ALA A 110 -12.10 19.94 -3.40
CA ALA A 110 -12.43 20.18 -1.99
C ALA A 110 -13.30 21.44 -1.78
N ASN A 111 -13.07 22.51 -2.54
CA ASN A 111 -13.87 23.75 -2.41
C ASN A 111 -15.28 23.62 -3.02
N ILE A 112 -15.45 22.84 -4.09
CA ILE A 112 -16.78 22.54 -4.65
C ILE A 112 -17.61 21.69 -3.66
N LEU A 113 -16.98 20.72 -2.98
CA LEU A 113 -17.63 19.89 -1.95
C LEU A 113 -18.09 20.68 -0.71
N LEU A 114 -17.41 21.79 -0.38
CA LEU A 114 -17.69 22.64 0.79
C LEU A 114 -18.80 23.69 0.55
N SER A 115 -19.10 24.07 -0.70
CA SER A 115 -20.00 25.20 -0.98
C SER A 115 -21.49 24.85 -1.13
N THR A 116 -21.82 23.59 -1.39
CA THR A 116 -23.18 23.14 -1.73
C THR A 116 -23.65 22.08 -0.74
N PHE A 117 -24.54 22.48 0.18
CA PHE A 117 -25.38 21.63 1.04
C PHE A 117 -25.05 20.12 1.01
N MET A 118 -24.14 19.67 1.86
CA MET A 118 -23.85 18.24 1.99
C MET A 118 -25.02 17.52 2.67
N THR A 119 -25.73 16.71 1.91
CA THR A 119 -26.63 15.68 2.45
C THR A 119 -25.81 14.57 3.10
N GLU A 120 -26.40 13.85 4.07
CA GLU A 120 -25.73 12.72 4.74
C GLU A 120 -25.21 11.68 3.73
N SER A 121 -25.91 11.52 2.60
CA SER A 121 -25.52 10.61 1.52
C SER A 121 -24.21 11.02 0.82
N LEU A 122 -23.96 12.33 0.61
CA LEU A 122 -22.71 12.80 0.00
C LEU A 122 -21.50 12.54 0.91
N PHE A 123 -21.68 12.66 2.22
CA PHE A 123 -20.62 12.39 3.20
C PHE A 123 -20.22 10.92 3.20
N VAL A 124 -21.19 10.02 3.18
CA VAL A 124 -20.95 8.58 3.10
C VAL A 124 -20.17 8.21 1.83
N ILE A 125 -20.51 8.81 0.69
CA ILE A 125 -19.80 8.57 -0.58
C ILE A 125 -18.33 9.00 -0.48
N ILE A 126 -18.05 10.20 0.03
CA ILE A 126 -16.66 10.71 0.16
C ILE A 126 -15.83 9.78 1.06
N ILE A 127 -16.39 9.35 2.19
CA ILE A 127 -15.70 8.44 3.11
C ILE A 127 -15.44 7.10 2.43
N ILE A 128 -16.42 6.51 1.75
CA ILE A 128 -16.23 5.24 1.03
C ILE A 128 -15.15 5.39 -0.04
N THR A 129 -15.14 6.48 -0.81
CA THR A 129 -14.12 6.75 -1.82
C THR A 129 -12.73 6.89 -1.20
N GLY A 130 -12.58 7.69 -0.14
CA GLY A 130 -11.30 7.88 0.55
C GLY A 130 -10.76 6.58 1.13
N VAL A 131 -11.61 5.79 1.80
CA VAL A 131 -11.25 4.49 2.35
C VAL A 131 -10.94 3.48 1.24
N SER A 132 -11.59 3.56 0.08
CA SER A 132 -11.29 2.72 -1.08
C SER A 132 -9.90 3.02 -1.66
N ILE A 133 -9.51 4.29 -1.74
CA ILE A 133 -8.15 4.69 -2.16
C ILE A 133 -7.11 4.14 -1.18
N LEU A 134 -7.37 4.25 0.12
CA LEU A 134 -6.49 3.67 1.15
C LEU A 134 -6.38 2.15 1.02
N SER A 135 -7.49 1.45 0.73
CA SER A 135 -7.51 0.01 0.48
C SER A 135 -6.63 -0.38 -0.72
N ILE A 136 -6.70 0.37 -1.83
CA ILE A 136 -5.83 0.16 -2.99
C ILE A 136 -4.35 0.35 -2.62
N LEU A 137 -4.04 1.41 -1.86
CA LEU A 137 -2.67 1.69 -1.43
C LEU A 137 -2.12 0.58 -0.52
N THR A 138 -2.91 0.08 0.43
CA THR A 138 -2.46 -1.00 1.30
C THR A 138 -2.42 -2.35 0.60
N ALA A 139 -3.27 -2.58 -0.40
CA ALA A 139 -3.20 -3.77 -1.22
C ALA A 139 -1.92 -3.78 -2.06
N PHE A 140 -1.48 -2.63 -2.57
CA PHE A 140 -0.17 -2.52 -3.22
C PHE A 140 0.98 -2.94 -2.29
N PHE A 141 0.92 -2.65 -0.98
CA PHE A 141 1.96 -3.06 -0.04
C PHE A 141 2.08 -4.59 0.10
N SER A 142 1.02 -5.36 -0.18
CA SER A 142 1.04 -6.84 -0.12
C SER A 142 2.03 -7.48 -1.10
N ILE A 143 2.45 -6.75 -2.13
CA ILE A 143 3.52 -7.15 -3.06
C ILE A 143 4.83 -7.44 -2.33
N SER A 144 5.06 -6.80 -1.18
CA SER A 144 6.28 -6.94 -0.39
C SER A 144 6.51 -8.36 0.12
N ILE A 145 5.45 -9.18 0.17
CA ILE A 145 5.56 -10.62 0.48
C ILE A 145 6.39 -11.34 -0.59
N HIS A 146 6.21 -11.03 -1.87
CA HIS A 146 7.04 -11.62 -2.94
C HIS A 146 8.50 -11.20 -2.81
N ARG A 147 8.74 -9.93 -2.47
CA ARG A 147 10.11 -9.42 -2.24
C ARG A 147 10.76 -10.15 -1.07
N TYR A 148 10.02 -10.38 0.00
CA TYR A 148 10.50 -11.15 1.15
C TYR A 148 10.93 -12.56 0.74
N TYR A 149 10.07 -13.31 0.04
CA TYR A 149 10.40 -14.67 -0.39
C TYR A 149 11.58 -14.71 -1.37
N PHE A 150 11.68 -13.72 -2.26
CA PHE A 150 12.84 -13.58 -3.14
C PHE A 150 14.14 -13.37 -2.36
N ILE A 151 14.15 -12.44 -1.40
CA ILE A 151 15.31 -12.17 -0.54
C ILE A 151 15.68 -13.40 0.27
N LEU A 152 14.69 -14.13 0.80
CA LEU A 152 14.91 -15.34 1.57
C LEU A 152 15.59 -16.44 0.74
N LYS A 153 15.19 -16.60 -0.53
CA LYS A 153 15.73 -17.63 -1.44
C LYS A 153 17.09 -17.25 -2.04
N HIS A 154 17.37 -15.95 -2.19
CA HIS A 154 18.54 -15.43 -2.91
C HIS A 154 19.40 -14.51 -2.04
N GLU A 155 19.50 -14.79 -0.74
CA GLU A 155 20.16 -13.90 0.23
C GLU A 155 21.61 -13.59 -0.14
N GLU A 156 22.38 -14.59 -0.59
CA GLU A 156 23.76 -14.41 -1.06
C GLU A 156 23.87 -13.48 -2.27
N THR A 157 22.95 -13.62 -3.23
CA THR A 157 22.90 -12.74 -4.42
C THR A 157 22.57 -11.31 -4.00
N VAL A 158 21.63 -11.14 -3.07
CA VAL A 158 21.27 -9.82 -2.53
C VAL A 158 22.46 -9.18 -1.83
N LYS A 159 23.18 -9.92 -0.97
CA LYS A 159 24.38 -9.41 -0.28
C LYS A 159 25.54 -9.12 -1.23
N ARG A 160 25.67 -9.85 -2.34
CA ARG A 160 26.70 -9.55 -3.36
C ARG A 160 26.47 -8.19 -4.03
N VAL A 161 25.22 -7.84 -4.30
CA VAL A 161 24.85 -6.54 -4.91
C VAL A 161 24.75 -5.43 -3.86
N TYR A 162 24.25 -5.76 -2.67
CA TYR A 162 24.09 -4.86 -1.53
C TYR A 162 24.73 -5.43 -0.26
N PRO A 163 26.07 -5.32 -0.10
CA PRO A 163 26.79 -5.89 1.06
C PRO A 163 26.33 -5.34 2.42
N GLN A 164 25.71 -4.16 2.41
CA GLN A 164 25.18 -3.48 3.59
C GLN A 164 23.84 -4.06 4.09
N PHE A 165 23.19 -4.93 3.29
CA PHE A 165 21.84 -5.42 3.53
C PHE A 165 21.73 -6.20 4.84
N GLY A 166 20.77 -5.82 5.69
CA GLY A 166 20.58 -6.43 7.01
C GLY A 166 21.66 -6.10 8.06
N LEU A 167 22.69 -5.31 7.72
CA LEU A 167 23.70 -4.91 8.70
C LEU A 167 23.17 -3.82 9.64
N PRO A 168 23.56 -3.80 10.93
CA PRO A 168 23.27 -2.70 11.83
C PRO A 168 23.87 -1.38 11.31
N LYS A 169 23.25 -0.23 11.60
CA LYS A 169 23.71 1.10 11.16
C LYS A 169 25.21 1.32 11.38
N ARG A 170 25.74 0.88 12.54
CA ARG A 170 27.16 1.02 12.91
C ARG A 170 28.13 0.28 11.98
N LYS A 171 27.68 -0.78 11.31
CA LYS A 171 28.50 -1.64 10.43
C LYS A 171 28.35 -1.30 8.93
N ARG A 172 27.51 -0.32 8.57
CA ARG A 172 27.21 0.02 7.16
C ARG A 172 28.21 0.96 6.48
N GLY A 173 29.23 1.44 7.19
CA GLY A 173 30.26 2.33 6.63
C GLY A 173 29.75 3.69 6.11
N ILE A 174 28.46 4.03 6.34
CA ILE A 174 27.89 5.34 5.98
C ILE A 174 28.49 6.37 6.93
N LYS A 175 29.57 7.03 6.49
CA LYS A 175 30.09 8.23 7.16
C LYS A 175 28.96 9.27 7.18
N ARG A 176 28.75 9.87 8.36
CA ARG A 176 27.83 11.00 8.54
C ARG A 176 28.26 12.18 7.68
#